data_AF-H1VLT7-F1
#
_entry.id   AF-H1VLT7-F1
#
_cell.length_a   1.000
_cell.length_b   1.000
_cell.length_c   1.000
_cell.angle_alpha   90.00
_cell.angle_beta   90.00
_cell.angle_gamma   90.00
#
_symmetry.space_group_name_H-M   'P 1'
#
loop_
_entity.id
_entity.type
_entity.pdbx_description
1 polymer ?
#
loop_
_entity_poly.entity_id
_entity_poly.type
_entity_poly.pdbx_seq_one_letter_code
_entity_poly.pdbx_strand_id
1 'polypeptide(L)' 'VTSGVFEVTGAKATATKVGLDRFWRDIRTHTLHDPVAYKNRELGQYQLLGEVPEATWYT' A
#
# COMPACT_ATOMS: atom_id res chain seq x y z
N VAL A 1 -7.99 2.08 3.61
CA VAL A 1 -8.11 3.01 4.76
C VAL A 1 -8.04 4.47 4.34
N THR A 2 -6.92 4.96 3.79
CA THR A 2 -6.73 6.39 3.46
C THR A 2 -7.73 6.96 2.46
N SER A 3 -8.28 6.14 1.56
CA SER A 3 -9.40 6.54 0.69
C SER A 3 -10.76 6.35 1.36
N GLY A 4 -11.01 5.22 2.01
CA GLY A 4 -12.30 4.93 2.67
C GLY A 4 -12.67 5.88 3.82
N VAL A 5 -11.70 6.58 4.42
CA VAL A 5 -11.98 7.60 5.46
C VAL A 5 -12.89 8.73 4.96
N PHE A 6 -12.96 8.99 3.65
CA PHE A 6 -13.87 9.99 3.09
C PHE A 6 -15.35 9.57 3.16
N GLU A 7 -15.63 8.27 3.19
CA GLU A 7 -17.00 7.75 3.31
C GLU A 7 -17.62 8.08 4.68
N VAL A 8 -16.79 8.16 5.73
CA VAL A 8 -17.24 8.44 7.11
C VAL A 8 -17.12 9.91 7.52
N THR A 9 -16.31 10.70 6.81
CA THR A 9 -16.07 12.13 7.12
C THR A 9 -16.90 13.08 6.25
N GLY A 10 -17.45 12.58 5.13
CA GLY A 10 -18.38 13.31 4.28
C GLY A 10 -17.72 14.37 3.39
N ALA A 11 -18.54 15.00 2.53
CA ALA A 11 -18.04 15.87 1.45
C ALA A 11 -17.21 17.07 1.92
N LYS A 12 -17.45 17.61 3.14
CA LYS A 12 -16.66 18.74 3.67
C LYS A 12 -15.19 18.39 3.92
N ALA A 13 -14.86 17.11 4.10
CA ALA A 13 -13.50 16.65 4.36
C ALA A 13 -12.57 16.76 3.13
N THR A 14 -13.13 16.96 1.93
CA THR A 14 -12.34 17.14 0.69
C THR A 14 -11.79 18.56 0.53
N ALA A 15 -12.16 19.49 1.43
CA ALA A 15 -11.66 20.86 1.37
C ALA A 15 -10.13 20.89 1.50
N THR A 16 -9.47 21.63 0.61
CA THR A 16 -7.99 21.71 0.54
C THR A 16 -7.35 22.11 1.87
N LYS A 17 -8.01 22.95 2.68
CA LYS A 17 -7.53 23.35 4.01
C LYS A 17 -7.42 22.20 5.02
N VAL A 18 -8.17 21.11 4.81
CA VAL A 18 -8.12 19.91 5.65
C VAL A 18 -6.93 19.04 5.25
N GLY A 19 -6.63 18.97 3.94
CA GLY A 19 -5.47 18.26 3.40
C GLY A 19 -5.47 16.75 3.68
N LEU A 20 -6.64 16.14 3.86
CA LEU A 20 -6.78 14.72 4.20
C LEU A 20 -6.31 13.80 3.07
N ASP A 21 -6.35 14.28 1.83
CA ASP A 21 -5.84 13.60 0.64
C ASP A 21 -4.32 13.33 0.70
N ARG A 22 -3.57 14.09 1.51
CA ARG A 22 -2.11 13.93 1.64
C ARG A 22 -1.72 12.51 2.02
N PHE A 23 -2.46 11.89 2.94
CA PHE A 23 -2.15 10.56 3.41
C PHE A 23 -2.33 9.51 2.32
N TRP A 24 -3.31 9.71 1.43
CA TRP A 24 -3.47 8.85 0.26
C TRP A 24 -2.34 9.08 -0.75
N ARG A 25 -1.96 10.32 -1.01
CA ARG A 25 -0.85 10.63 -1.93
C ARG A 25 0.48 10.04 -1.46
N ASP A 26 0.83 10.30 -0.20
CA ASP A 26 2.10 9.85 0.39
C ASP A 26 2.20 8.31 0.36
N ILE A 27 1.15 7.62 0.82
CA ILE A 27 1.16 6.15 0.84
C ILE A 27 1.13 5.58 -0.57
N ARG A 28 0.41 6.21 -1.52
CA ARG A 28 0.34 5.73 -2.91
C ARG A 28 1.68 5.90 -3.62
N THR A 29 2.43 6.95 -3.31
CA THR A 29 3.79 7.12 -3.83
C THR A 29 4.74 6.08 -3.24
N HIS A 30 4.72 5.90 -1.91
CA HIS A 30 5.67 5.00 -1.26
C HIS A 30 5.43 3.52 -1.56
N THR A 31 4.16 3.08 -1.58
CA THR A 31 3.80 1.67 -1.84
C THR A 31 4.12 1.18 -3.25
N LEU A 32 4.52 2.07 -4.16
CA LEU A 32 4.97 1.71 -5.51
C LEU A 32 6.45 1.35 -5.60
N HIS A 33 7.24 1.59 -4.55
CA HIS A 33 8.67 1.24 -4.51
C HIS A 33 8.90 -0.24 -4.81
N ASP A 34 8.17 -1.10 -4.09
CA ASP A 34 8.23 -2.55 -4.25
C ASP A 34 6.87 -3.07 -4.68
N PRO A 35 6.73 -3.66 -5.87
CA PRO A 35 5.43 -4.11 -6.34
C PRO A 35 4.92 -5.24 -5.45
N VAL A 36 3.81 -4.98 -4.76
CA VAL A 36 3.15 -5.94 -3.83
C VAL A 36 2.83 -7.30 -4.48
N ALA A 37 2.65 -7.34 -5.80
CA ALA A 37 2.42 -8.58 -6.52
C ALA A 37 3.59 -9.57 -6.41
N TYR A 38 4.85 -9.09 -6.46
CA TYR A 38 6.02 -9.94 -6.27
C TYR A 38 6.16 -10.40 -4.83
N LYS A 39 5.90 -9.51 -3.86
CA LYS A 39 5.86 -9.87 -2.44
C LYS A 39 4.84 -10.97 -2.15
N ASN A 40 3.65 -10.88 -2.73
CA ASN A 40 2.62 -11.92 -2.60
C ASN A 40 3.04 -13.24 -3.25
N ARG A 41 3.74 -13.19 -4.39
CA ARG A 41 4.29 -14.38 -5.05
C ARG A 41 5.35 -15.06 -4.17
N GLU A 42 6.28 -14.31 -3.61
CA GLU A 42 7.32 -14.80 -2.70
C GLU A 42 6.71 -15.50 -1.48
N LEU A 43 5.73 -14.86 -0.83
CA LEU A 43 4.98 -15.46 0.28
C LEU A 43 4.24 -16.73 -0.17
N GLY A 44 3.66 -16.73 -1.37
CA GLY A 44 3.01 -17.90 -1.95
C GLY A 44 3.97 -19.07 -2.19
N GLN A 45 5.16 -18.81 -2.74
CA GLN A 45 6.20 -19.83 -2.94
C GLN A 45 6.67 -20.42 -1.61
N TYR A 46 6.89 -19.58 -0.60
CA TYR A 46 7.22 -20.04 0.73
C TYR A 46 6.12 -20.93 1.33
N GLN A 47 4.87 -20.48 1.26
CA GLN A 47 3.75 -21.19 1.87
C GLN A 47 3.38 -22.50 1.15
N LEU A 48 3.50 -22.54 -0.17
CA LEU A 48 3.07 -23.70 -0.99
C LEU A 48 4.20 -24.69 -1.27
N LEU A 49 5.45 -24.22 -1.40
CA LEU A 49 6.59 -25.02 -1.84
C LEU A 49 7.70 -25.12 -0.78
N GLY A 50 7.64 -24.31 0.29
CA GLY A 50 8.71 -24.23 1.29
C GLY A 50 9.96 -23.49 0.79
N GLU A 51 9.87 -22.80 -0.34
CA GLU A 51 10.98 -22.05 -0.94
C GLU A 51 11.17 -20.72 -0.23
N VAL A 52 12.35 -20.49 0.34
CA VAL A 52 12.70 -19.18 0.93
C VAL A 52 13.11 -18.23 -0.19
N PRO A 53 12.61 -16.97 -0.21
CA PRO A 53 13.02 -15.98 -1.20
C PRO A 53 14.52 -15.70 -1.16
N GLU A 54 15.13 -15.47 -2.33
CA GLU A 54 16.54 -15.07 -2.42
C GLU A 54 16.72 -13.65 -1.88
N ALA A 55 17.67 -13.47 -0.96
CA ALA A 55 17.93 -12.17 -0.36
C ALA A 55 18.49 -11.17 -1.39
N THR A 56 17.70 -10.14 -1.72
CA THR A 56 18.14 -9.01 -2.54
C THR A 56 17.71 -7.70 -1.89
N TRP A 57 18.08 -6.56 -2.47
CA TRP A 57 17.64 -5.24 -2.00
C TRP A 57 16.13 -5.02 -2.02
N TYR A 58 15.41 -5.89 -2.73
CA TYR A 58 13.97 -5.79 -2.97
C TYR A 58 13.21 -7.06 -2.61
N THR A 59 13.89 -8.09 -2.07
CA THR A 59 13.28 -9.36 -1.65
C THR A 59 13.16 -9.43 -0.13
#